data_AF-A0A7X6VBP9-F1
#
_entry.id   AF-A0A7X6VBP9-F1
#
_cell.length_a   1.000
_cell.length_b   1.000
_cell.length_c   1.000
_cell.angle_alpha   90.00
_cell.angle_beta   90.00
_cell.angle_gamma   90.00
#
_symmetry.space_group_name_H-M   'P 1'
#
loop_
_entity.id
_entity.type
_entity.pdbx_description
1 polymer ?
#
loop_
_entity_poly.entity_id
_entity_poly.type
_entity_poly.pdbx_seq_one_letter_code
_entity_poly.pdbx_strand_id
1 'polypeptide(L)'
;VATVSIDSVEFSQPVKVGEMIILKARLTWVGRTSMEVLVEACSENYLSGKIIFTNRAYVTFVAVDENNKPHQVPGLILTNDEEINENKNAIQRREQRLLRRNASARPNCC
;
A
#
# COMPACT_ATOMS: atom_id res chain seq x y z
N VAL A 1 2.49 -4.65 -13.70
CA VAL A 1 2.83 -4.58 -12.25
C VAL A 1 2.32 -5.83 -11.56
N ALA A 2 2.93 -6.23 -10.45
CA ALA A 2 2.50 -7.34 -9.61
C ALA A 2 2.46 -6.94 -8.14
N THR A 3 1.47 -7.42 -7.39
CA THR A 3 1.37 -7.21 -5.94
C THR A 3 2.30 -8.19 -5.22
N VAL A 4 3.20 -7.67 -4.38
CA VAL A 4 4.22 -8.49 -3.70
C VAL A 4 3.93 -8.64 -2.21
N SER A 5 3.39 -7.61 -1.57
CA SER A 5 2.97 -7.69 -0.18
C SER A 5 1.87 -6.70 0.13
N ILE A 6 1.04 -7.04 1.10
CA ILE A 6 0.08 -6.13 1.74
C ILE A 6 0.48 -6.12 3.21
N ASP A 7 0.67 -4.93 3.78
CA ASP A 7 0.91 -4.77 5.22
C ASP A 7 -0.39 -5.02 6.02
N SER A 8 -0.29 -5.08 7.35
CA SER A 8 -1.44 -5.34 8.22
C SER A 8 -2.59 -4.38 7.91
N VAL A 9 -3.79 -4.93 7.70
CA VAL A 9 -5.02 -4.17 7.43
C VAL A 9 -5.87 -4.19 8.68
N GLU A 10 -6.13 -3.01 9.23
CA GLU A 10 -6.94 -2.85 10.45
C GLU A 10 -8.22 -2.09 10.13
N PHE A 11 -9.36 -2.75 10.36
CA PHE A 11 -10.68 -2.19 10.15
C PHE A 11 -11.15 -1.46 11.41
N SER A 12 -11.24 -0.13 11.35
CA SER A 12 -11.71 0.69 12.47
C SER A 12 -13.24 0.79 12.50
N GLN A 13 -13.90 0.66 11.34
CA GLN A 13 -15.36 0.65 11.21
C GLN A 13 -15.78 -0.46 10.23
N PRO A 14 -16.93 -1.12 10.45
CA PRO A 14 -17.47 -2.10 9.50
C PRO A 14 -18.13 -1.40 8.30
N VAL A 15 -18.13 -2.07 7.15
CA VAL A 15 -18.95 -1.68 5.98
C VAL A 15 -20.26 -2.45 6.03
N LYS A 16 -21.40 -1.76 5.94
CA LYS A 16 -22.72 -2.42 5.96
C LYS A 16 -23.18 -2.82 4.56
N VAL A 17 -24.04 -3.84 4.49
CA VAL A 17 -24.69 -4.23 3.24
C VAL A 17 -25.48 -3.05 2.69
N GLY A 18 -25.28 -2.76 1.40
CA GLY A 18 -25.91 -1.62 0.72
C GLY A 18 -25.09 -0.32 0.80
N GLU A 19 -23.97 -0.26 1.53
CA GLU A 19 -23.06 0.88 1.47
C GLU A 19 -22.11 0.77 0.26
N MET A 20 -21.76 1.91 -0.33
CA MET A 20 -20.74 2.02 -1.38
C MET A 20 -19.35 2.10 -0.74
N ILE A 21 -18.35 1.46 -1.34
CA ILE A 21 -16.96 1.58 -0.89
C ILE A 21 -16.22 2.55 -1.81
N ILE A 22 -15.59 3.55 -1.20
CA ILE A 22 -14.69 4.49 -1.87
C ILE A 22 -13.26 4.09 -1.49
N LEU A 23 -12.45 3.75 -2.48
CA LEU A 23 -11.02 3.52 -2.31
C LEU A 23 -10.24 4.71 -2.86
N LYS A 24 -9.46 5.37 -2.00
CA LYS A 24 -8.50 6.39 -2.39
C LYS A 24 -7.11 5.81 -2.30
N ALA A 25 -6.35 5.86 -3.39
CA ALA A 25 -5.02 5.30 -3.45
C ALA A 25 -4.01 6.35 -3.91
N ARG A 26 -2.83 6.37 -3.27
CA ARG A 26 -1.70 7.22 -3.67
C ARG A 26 -0.37 6.55 -3.40
N LEU A 27 0.64 6.91 -4.19
CA LEU A 27 2.02 6.50 -3.94
C LEU A 27 2.57 7.20 -2.70
N THR A 28 3.20 6.43 -1.82
CA THR A 28 3.93 6.96 -0.65
C THR A 28 5.43 6.87 -0.86
N TRP A 29 5.87 5.85 -1.61
CA TRP A 29 7.28 5.62 -1.89
C TRP A 29 7.50 4.87 -3.20
N VAL A 30 8.59 5.21 -3.89
CA VAL A 30 9.03 4.53 -5.10
C VAL A 30 10.53 4.25 -5.01
N GLY A 31 10.90 2.98 -5.20
CA GLY A 31 12.27 2.52 -5.34
C GLY A 31 12.64 2.29 -6.81
N ARG A 32 13.62 1.41 -7.07
CA ARG A 32 14.05 1.12 -8.45
C ARG A 32 12.96 0.45 -9.28
N THR A 33 12.36 -0.61 -8.75
CA THR A 33 11.30 -1.40 -9.42
C THR A 33 10.08 -1.62 -8.55
N SER A 34 10.15 -1.22 -7.28
CA SER A 34 9.12 -1.46 -6.27
C SER A 34 8.47 -0.15 -5.85
N MET A 35 7.19 -0.19 -5.53
CA MET A 35 6.38 0.97 -5.14
C MET A 35 5.54 0.62 -3.92
N GLU A 36 5.39 1.56 -3.00
CA GLU A 36 4.41 1.47 -1.92
C GLU A 36 3.24 2.41 -2.22
N VAL A 37 2.04 1.86 -2.12
CA VAL A 37 0.76 2.53 -2.34
C VAL A 37 -0.01 2.51 -1.04
N LEU A 38 -0.35 3.68 -0.53
CA LEU A 38 -1.34 3.84 0.53
C LEU A 38 -2.73 3.73 -0.10
N VAL A 39 -3.57 2.85 0.45
CA VAL A 39 -4.98 2.72 0.11
C VAL A 39 -5.82 3.02 1.34
N GLU A 40 -6.74 3.97 1.20
CA GLU A 40 -7.71 4.35 2.22
C GLU A 40 -9.10 3.95 1.73
N ALA A 41 -9.81 3.20 2.55
CA ALA A 41 -11.18 2.79 2.28
C ALA A 41 -12.14 3.59 3.15
N CYS A 42 -13.20 4.10 2.53
CA CYS A 42 -14.34 4.68 3.22
C CYS A 42 -15.63 4.00 2.76
N SER A 43 -16.59 3.82 3.67
CA SER A 43 -17.96 3.48 3.31
C SER A 43 -18.79 4.75 3.13
N GLU A 44 -19.67 4.73 2.15
CA GLU A 44 -20.66 5.77 1.90
C GLU A 44 -22.06 5.17 1.92
N ASN A 45 -22.93 5.72 2.75
CA ASN A 45 -24.34 5.38 2.72
C ASN A 45 -25.04 6.16 1.60
N TYR A 46 -25.44 5.49 0.52
CA TYR A 46 -26.00 6.13 -0.68
C TYR A 46 -27.30 6.93 -0.47
N LEU A 47 -28.05 6.64 0.60
CA LEU A 47 -29.30 7.38 0.92
C LEU A 47 -29.01 8.67 1.68
N SER A 48 -28.07 8.63 2.63
CA SER A 48 -27.76 9.76 3.53
C SER A 48 -26.55 10.58 3.08
N GLY A 49 -25.73 10.08 2.16
CA GLY A 49 -24.45 10.67 1.75
C GLY A 49 -23.37 10.63 2.84
N LYS A 50 -23.60 9.93 3.96
CA LYS A 50 -22.64 9.87 5.06
C LYS A 50 -21.44 9.02 4.66
N ILE A 51 -20.25 9.62 4.72
CA ILE A 51 -18.96 8.95 4.47
C ILE A 51 -18.27 8.65 5.80
N ILE A 52 -17.81 7.41 5.97
CA ILE A 52 -17.13 6.93 7.17
C ILE A 52 -15.82 6.25 6.76
N PHE A 53 -14.72 6.63 7.40
CA PHE A 53 -13.44 5.95 7.20
C PHE A 53 -13.50 4.53 7.76
N THR A 54 -13.06 3.56 6.97
CA THR A 54 -13.14 2.12 7.28
C THR A 54 -11.78 1.58 7.68
N ASN A 55 -10.79 1.73 6.81
CA ASN A 55 -9.45 1.21 7.04
C ASN A 55 -8.41 1.88 6.13
N ARG A 56 -7.15 1.67 6.49
CA ARG A 56 -5.98 2.02 5.69
C ARG A 56 -5.13 0.77 5.48
N ALA A 57 -4.55 0.63 4.30
CA ALA A 57 -3.61 -0.44 3.96
C ALA A 57 -2.40 0.14 3.20
N TYR A 58 -1.22 -0.42 3.45
CA TYR A 58 -0.03 -0.15 2.65
C TYR A 58 0.26 -1.37 1.77
N VAL A 59 0.23 -1.16 0.47
CA VAL A 59 0.39 -2.23 -0.53
C VAL A 59 1.68 -2.02 -1.27
N THR A 60 2.48 -3.08 -1.40
CA THR A 60 3.72 -3.04 -2.17
C THR A 60 3.54 -3.72 -3.50
N PHE A 61 3.84 -2.96 -4.55
CA PHE A 61 3.87 -3.41 -5.93
C PHE A 61 5.30 -3.51 -6.44
N VAL A 62 5.50 -4.38 -7.43
CA VAL A 62 6.70 -4.41 -8.26
C VAL A 62 6.29 -4.24 -9.72
N ALA A 63 6.94 -3.30 -10.41
CA ALA A 63 6.81 -3.16 -11.85
C ALA A 63 7.52 -4.31 -12.55
N VAL A 64 6.84 -4.89 -13.54
CA VAL A 64 7.34 -6.01 -14.34
C VAL A 64 7.14 -5.67 -15.82
N ASP A 65 8.07 -6.09 -16.65
CA ASP A 65 8.00 -5.98 -18.11
C ASP A 65 7.19 -7.13 -18.74
N GLU A 66 7.12 -7.16 -20.07
CA GLU A 66 6.43 -8.20 -20.85
C GLU A 66 6.99 -9.62 -20.62
N ASN A 67 8.23 -9.73 -20.14
CA ASN A 67 8.89 -10.99 -19.82
C ASN A 67 8.82 -11.33 -18.32
N ASN A 68 7.94 -10.66 -17.56
CA ASN A 68 7.80 -10.77 -16.10
C ASN A 68 9.09 -10.44 -15.31
N LYS A 69 10.02 -9.67 -15.87
CA LYS A 69 11.23 -9.23 -15.17
C LYS A 69 11.02 -7.87 -14.51
N PRO A 70 11.62 -7.61 -13.34
CA PRO A 70 11.50 -6.31 -12.68
C PRO A 70 11.91 -5.15 -13.60
N HIS A 71 11.00 -4.22 -13.82
CA HIS A 71 11.18 -3.06 -14.69
C HIS A 71 11.36 -1.78 -13.86
N GLN A 72 12.24 -0.88 -14.31
CA GLN A 72 12.51 0.36 -13.60
C GLN A 72 11.32 1.33 -13.70
N VAL A 73 11.01 2.01 -12.60
CA VAL A 73 9.94 3.01 -12.54
C VAL A 73 10.49 4.42 -12.32
N PRO A 74 9.80 5.46 -12.80
CA PRO A 74 10.15 6.84 -12.49
C PRO A 74 10.09 7.10 -10.98
N GLY A 75 10.96 8.00 -10.50
CA GLY A 75 10.95 8.41 -9.09
C GLY A 75 9.68 9.20 -8.72
N LEU A 76 9.32 9.16 -7.44
CA LEU A 76 8.20 9.95 -6.90
C LEU A 76 8.65 11.38 -6.61
N ILE A 77 7.95 12.35 -7.17
CA ILE A 77 8.17 13.77 -6.87
C ILE A 77 7.33 14.12 -5.63
N LEU A 78 7.97 14.69 -4.62
CA LEU A 78 7.33 15.12 -3.37
C LEU A 78 7.25 16.65 -3.38
N THR A 79 6.06 17.18 -3.18
CA THR A 79 5.75 18.60 -3.38
C THR A 79 5.49 19.37 -2.10
N ASN A 80 5.15 18.66 -1.01
CA ASN A 80 4.80 19.25 0.28
C ASN A 80 5.36 18.43 1.45
N ASP A 81 5.34 19.03 2.64
CA ASP A 81 5.91 18.42 3.85
C ASP A 81 5.19 17.13 4.27
N GLU A 82 3.89 17.02 4.03
CA GLU A 82 3.11 15.82 4.33
C GLU A 82 3.56 14.65 3.47
N GLU A 83 3.75 14.86 2.17
CA GLU A 83 4.29 13.87 1.23
C GLU A 83 5.72 13.46 1.61
N ILE A 84 6.55 14.42 2.02
CA ILE A 84 7.93 14.15 2.50
C ILE A 84 7.90 13.27 3.75
N ASN A 85 7.04 13.59 4.71
CA ASN A 85 6.92 12.81 5.94
C ASN A 85 6.37 11.41 5.67
N GLU A 86 5.36 11.28 4.81
CA GLU A 86 4.80 9.98 4.44
C GLU A 86 5.83 9.12 3.70
N ASN A 87 6.67 9.73 2.85
CA ASN A 87 7.76 9.03 2.20
C ASN A 87 8.80 8.49 3.18
N LYS A 88 9.18 9.27 4.20
CA LYS A 88 10.06 8.82 5.29
C LYS A 88 9.45 7.63 6.04
N ASN A 89 8.16 7.70 6.37
CA ASN A 89 7.44 6.61 7.04
C ASN A 89 7.39 5.35 6.17
N ALA A 90 7.19 5.50 4.86
CA ALA A 90 7.20 4.40 3.90
C ALA A 90 8.56 3.71 3.80
N ILE A 91 9.66 4.47 3.87
CA ILE A 91 11.01 3.92 3.92
C ILE A 91 11.19 3.05 5.18
N GLN A 92 10.74 3.53 6.34
CA GLN A 92 10.79 2.77 7.59
C GLN A 92 9.96 1.48 7.51
N ARG A 93 8.73 1.55 6.96
CA ARG A 93 7.90 0.35 6.73
C ARG A 93 8.61 -0.66 5.82
N ARG A 94 9.27 -0.20 4.76
CA ARG A 94 10.07 -1.06 3.88
C ARG A 94 11.22 -1.75 4.62
N GLU A 95 11.96 -1.02 5.46
CA GLU A 95 13.04 -1.60 6.27
C GLU A 95 12.51 -2.71 7.18
N GLN A 96 11.40 -2.45 7.87
CA GLN A 96 10.74 -3.46 8.71
C GLN A 96 10.30 -4.69 7.90
N ARG A 97 9.75 -4.51 6.69
CA ARG A 97 9.39 -5.62 5.80
C ARG A 97 10.61 -6.46 5.39
N LEU A 98 11.74 -5.82 5.07
CA LEU A 98 12.97 -6.52 4.72
C LEU A 98 13.53 -7.31 5.91
N LEU A 99 13.49 -6.74 7.11
CA LEU A 99 13.86 -7.44 8.35
C LEU A 99 12.97 -8.67 8.58
N ARG A 100 11.65 -8.52 8.46
CA ARG A 100 10.69 -9.64 8.58
C ARG A 100 10.91 -10.72 7.53
N ARG A 101 11.25 -10.34 6.29
CA ARG A 101 11.53 -11.30 5.21
C ARG A 101 12.83 -12.08 5.46
N ASN A 102 13.87 -11.40 5.95
CA ASN A 102 15.15 -12.04 6.28
C ASN A 102 15.01 -12.97 7.49
N ALA A 103 14.21 -12.59 8.49
CA ALA A 103 13.91 -13.43 9.65
C ALA A 103 13.00 -14.63 9.33
N SER A 104 12.13 -14.51 8.32
CA SER A 104 11.23 -15.58 7.87
C SER A 104 11.80 -16.40 6.69
N ALA A 105 13.08 -16.23 6.35
CA ALA A 105 13.77 -17.10 5.40
C ALA A 105 13.70 -18.55 5.93
N ARG A 106 12.79 -19.33 5.34
CA ARG A 106 12.56 -20.73 5.73
C ARG A 106 13.92 -21.47 5.67
N PRO A 107 14.30 -22.26 6.69
CA PRO A 107 15.28 -23.30 6.45
C PRO A 107 14.75 -24.15 5.29
N ASN A 108 15.63 -24.48 4.34
CA ASN A 108 15.33 -25.29 3.16
C ASN A 108 14.27 -26.34 3.52
N CYS A 109 13.09 -26.20 2.91
CA CYS A 109 12.07 -27.21 3.02
C CYS A 109 12.57 -28.43 2.24
N CYS A 110 12.98 -29.47 2.97
CA CYS A 110 13.12 -30.83 2.46
C CYS A 110 11.78 -31.34 1.92
#